data_AF-A0ABD0R5Q5-F1
#
_entry.id   AF-A0ABD0R5Q5-F1
#
_cell.length_a   1.000
_cell.length_b   1.000
_cell.length_c   1.000
_cell.angle_alpha   90.00
_cell.angle_beta   90.00
_cell.angle_gamma   90.00
#
_symmetry.space_group_name_H-M   'P 1'
#
loop_
_entity.id
_entity.type
_entity.pdbx_description
1 polymer ?
#
loop_
_entity_poly.entity_id
_entity_poly.type
_entity_poly.pdbx_seq_one_letter_code
_entity_poly.pdbx_strand_id
1 'polypeptide(L)'
;SLSSVEASPTQSLPSLSVSPQSSSSSSSSSPGLDTQWDVNFEIPWSKFPEEVMQALERGKRPGPKLRRQMVRIVVTEMMQKCPHVGKKHSTDVAAKMVAKYPSSLQDVIEGDIVGTGYHSLVKQLQNRIENVRRTSTPKIRKRKHQTDDSDQTDEIPLEERAAMQDTYGCIKWNVKFLPLEETQESQKQKMEKLKVMFQHSDANPEEVKCLMKSTFYTQRQHVNQGKSIKCLREEWPFWFDELGMSVHFMELTGIDLKETFTRNLDLKGKRLLDYMTTVCVNKSKKFLQNYARLQRMRGQRSGCSDDVIEMILLLLSYFDEEEESMFFHVEDTCLAEEVQLEQVPLTPVVIVCG
;
A
#
# COMPACT_ATOMS: atom_id res chain seq x y z
N SER A 1 66.62 0.43 14.81
CA SER A 1 67.64 -0.53 14.34
C SER A 1 66.92 -1.70 13.72
N LEU A 2 67.10 -1.84 12.39
CA LEU A 2 66.59 -2.93 11.57
C LEU A 2 67.53 -4.14 11.66
N SER A 3 66.98 -5.35 11.58
CA SER A 3 67.47 -6.46 10.74
C SER A 3 66.32 -7.49 10.61
N SER A 4 65.78 -7.75 9.43
CA SER A 4 66.29 -8.51 8.27
C SER A 4 66.02 -10.01 8.40
N VAL A 5 65.10 -10.53 7.57
CA VAL A 5 65.30 -11.78 6.83
C VAL A 5 64.80 -11.55 5.40
N GLU A 6 65.67 -11.93 4.48
CA GLU A 6 65.68 -11.71 3.03
C GLU A 6 65.74 -13.10 2.37
N ALA A 7 65.07 -13.28 1.22
CA ALA A 7 65.52 -14.12 0.08
C ALA A 7 64.40 -14.27 -1.01
N SER A 8 64.33 -13.31 -1.94
CA SER A 8 64.64 -13.37 -3.41
C SER A 8 64.70 -14.73 -4.17
N PRO A 9 64.85 -14.77 -5.52
CA PRO A 9 64.27 -13.97 -6.63
C PRO A 9 63.98 -14.81 -7.93
N THR A 10 63.38 -14.23 -8.99
CA THR A 10 63.71 -14.40 -10.45
C THR A 10 62.69 -13.65 -11.33
N GLN A 11 63.01 -12.54 -12.01
CA GLN A 11 63.66 -12.32 -13.33
C GLN A 11 62.77 -12.50 -14.59
N SER A 12 62.34 -11.34 -15.12
CA SER A 12 62.42 -10.79 -16.51
C SER A 12 61.95 -11.52 -17.80
N LEU A 13 61.24 -10.71 -18.61
CA LEU A 13 60.68 -10.87 -19.98
C LEU A 13 61.70 -11.18 -21.10
N PRO A 14 61.23 -11.61 -22.31
CA PRO A 14 60.97 -10.63 -23.38
C PRO A 14 59.74 -10.91 -24.27
N SER A 15 59.30 -9.85 -24.94
CA SER A 15 58.25 -9.75 -25.97
C SER A 15 58.67 -10.32 -27.33
N LEU A 16 57.71 -10.82 -28.13
CA LEU A 16 57.70 -10.77 -29.60
C LEU A 16 56.27 -11.02 -30.14
N SER A 17 55.86 -10.16 -31.07
CA SER A 17 54.60 -10.12 -31.83
C SER A 17 54.51 -11.18 -32.92
N VAL A 18 53.32 -11.68 -33.27
CA VAL A 18 52.81 -11.92 -34.67
C VAL A 18 51.28 -12.18 -34.63
N SER A 19 50.50 -11.47 -35.46
CA SER A 19 49.06 -11.72 -35.76
C SER A 19 48.87 -12.92 -36.70
N PRO A 20 47.70 -13.59 -36.73
CA PRO A 20 46.88 -13.46 -37.95
C PRO A 20 45.35 -13.57 -37.79
N GLN A 21 44.67 -12.78 -38.64
CA GLN A 21 43.45 -13.01 -39.44
C GLN A 21 42.39 -14.07 -39.04
N SER A 22 41.19 -13.54 -38.78
CA SER A 22 39.86 -13.91 -39.31
C SER A 22 39.59 -15.31 -39.88
N SER A 23 38.57 -15.97 -39.33
CA SER A 23 37.62 -16.77 -40.12
C SER A 23 36.22 -16.67 -39.51
N SER A 24 35.28 -16.23 -40.33
CA SER A 24 33.85 -16.14 -40.10
C SER A 24 33.18 -17.52 -40.12
N SER A 25 32.33 -17.79 -39.14
CA SER A 25 31.30 -18.84 -39.22
C SER A 25 29.94 -18.22 -38.90
N SER A 26 29.14 -18.14 -39.96
CA SER A 26 27.76 -17.72 -40.02
C SER A 26 26.85 -18.66 -39.24
N SER A 27 26.11 -18.14 -38.26
CA SER A 27 24.88 -18.75 -37.78
C SER A 27 23.68 -17.96 -38.28
N SER A 28 22.86 -18.67 -39.04
CA SER A 28 21.65 -18.23 -39.73
C SER A 28 20.63 -17.61 -38.77
N SER A 29 20.37 -16.32 -38.93
CA SER A 29 19.22 -15.63 -38.32
C SER A 29 18.01 -15.79 -39.23
N SER A 30 16.98 -16.48 -38.74
CA SER A 30 15.62 -16.44 -39.30
C SER A 30 15.10 -15.00 -39.32
N PRO A 31 14.25 -14.61 -40.31
CA PRO A 31 13.88 -13.21 -40.52
C PRO A 31 12.96 -12.71 -39.41
N GLY A 32 13.49 -11.80 -38.58
CA GLY A 32 12.72 -11.03 -37.61
C GLY A 32 11.78 -10.06 -38.32
N LEU A 33 10.50 -10.17 -38.03
CA LEU A 33 9.48 -9.20 -38.39
C LEU A 33 9.73 -7.87 -37.65
N ASP A 34 9.88 -6.80 -38.44
CA ASP A 34 9.70 -5.37 -38.12
C ASP A 34 10.51 -4.74 -36.96
N THR A 35 11.81 -4.54 -37.18
CA THR A 35 12.71 -3.79 -36.27
C THR A 35 12.97 -2.34 -36.71
N GLN A 36 12.06 -1.68 -37.45
CA GLN A 36 12.27 -0.30 -37.93
C GLN A 36 11.09 0.67 -37.77
N TRP A 37 10.06 0.32 -36.99
CA TRP A 37 8.94 1.24 -36.73
C TRP A 37 9.36 2.49 -35.92
N ASP A 38 10.45 2.38 -35.16
CA ASP A 38 11.00 3.39 -34.26
C ASP A 38 11.61 4.59 -35.02
N VAL A 39 12.28 4.31 -36.14
CA VAL A 39 12.89 5.34 -36.99
C VAL A 39 11.81 6.21 -37.66
N ASN A 40 10.74 5.59 -38.14
CA ASN A 40 9.68 6.24 -38.91
C ASN A 40 8.41 6.58 -38.11
N PHE A 41 8.44 6.46 -36.78
CA PHE A 41 7.28 6.86 -35.96
C PHE A 41 7.04 8.38 -36.08
N GLU A 42 5.93 8.74 -36.72
CA GLU A 42 5.42 10.10 -36.78
C GLU A 42 4.56 10.40 -35.56
N ILE A 43 4.85 11.51 -34.90
CA ILE A 43 4.07 11.95 -33.74
C ILE A 43 2.69 12.39 -34.25
N PRO A 44 1.59 11.91 -33.64
CA PRO A 44 0.22 12.12 -34.11
C PRO A 44 -0.30 13.54 -33.78
N TRP A 45 0.37 14.58 -34.28
CA TRP A 45 0.06 15.98 -33.99
C TRP A 45 -1.41 16.33 -34.32
N SER A 46 -1.94 15.82 -35.44
CA SER A 46 -3.32 16.04 -35.87
C SER A 46 -4.38 15.42 -34.95
N LYS A 47 -3.99 14.48 -34.08
CA LYS A 47 -4.88 13.86 -33.09
C LYS A 47 -4.88 14.60 -31.75
N PHE A 48 -4.02 15.60 -31.57
CA PHE A 48 -3.99 16.37 -30.34
C PHE A 48 -5.17 17.34 -30.26
N PRO A 49 -5.75 17.55 -29.07
CA PRO A 49 -6.77 18.57 -28.87
C PRO A 49 -6.25 19.94 -29.32
N GLU A 50 -7.15 20.75 -29.85
CA GLU A 50 -6.87 22.10 -30.32
C GLU A 50 -6.17 22.94 -29.23
N GLU A 51 -6.59 22.79 -27.97
CA GLU A 51 -5.99 23.49 -26.83
C GLU A 51 -4.54 23.08 -26.55
N VAL A 52 -4.18 21.82 -26.85
CA VAL A 52 -2.78 21.35 -26.76
C VAL A 52 -1.97 21.98 -27.88
N MET A 53 -2.46 21.94 -29.12
CA MET A 53 -1.76 22.50 -30.28
C MET A 53 -1.55 24.01 -30.14
N GLN A 54 -2.58 24.76 -29.73
CA GLN A 54 -2.46 26.19 -29.47
C GLN A 54 -1.44 26.52 -28.37
N ALA A 55 -1.35 25.71 -27.32
CA ALA A 55 -0.32 25.90 -26.29
C ALA A 55 1.09 25.68 -26.87
N LEU A 56 1.27 24.61 -27.64
CA LEU A 56 2.54 24.27 -28.28
C LEU A 56 3.00 25.35 -29.26
N GLU A 57 2.11 25.81 -30.14
CA GLU A 57 2.39 26.85 -31.15
C GLU A 57 2.69 28.21 -30.53
N ARG A 58 2.05 28.54 -29.40
CA ARG A 58 2.32 29.78 -28.66
C ARG A 58 3.57 29.71 -27.77
N GLY A 59 4.34 28.62 -27.84
CA GLY A 59 5.55 28.44 -27.02
C GLY A 59 5.26 28.27 -25.53
N LYS A 60 4.03 27.89 -25.16
CA LYS A 60 3.60 27.76 -23.76
C LYS A 60 3.55 26.30 -23.35
N ARG A 61 4.10 26.00 -22.15
CA ARG A 61 4.03 24.65 -21.56
C ARG A 61 2.57 24.27 -21.29
N PRO A 62 2.05 23.16 -21.88
CA PRO A 62 0.69 22.72 -21.61
C PRO A 62 0.49 22.42 -20.12
N GLY A 63 -0.67 22.82 -19.57
CA GLY A 63 -1.03 22.53 -18.19
C GLY A 63 -1.11 21.03 -17.89
N PRO A 64 -1.09 20.60 -16.61
CA PRO A 64 -0.95 19.19 -16.25
C PRO A 64 -2.00 18.24 -16.88
N LYS A 65 -3.25 18.68 -17.01
CA LYS A 65 -4.34 17.89 -17.61
C LYS A 65 -4.11 17.68 -19.11
N LEU A 66 -3.83 18.76 -19.84
CA LEU A 66 -3.58 18.77 -21.28
C LEU A 66 -2.32 17.96 -21.63
N ARG A 67 -1.25 18.11 -20.83
CA ARG A 67 -0.03 17.33 -20.99
C ARG A 67 -0.25 15.82 -20.81
N ARG A 68 -1.05 15.41 -19.82
CA ARG A 68 -1.44 13.99 -19.65
C ARG A 68 -2.24 13.46 -20.84
N GLN A 69 -3.12 14.26 -21.42
CA GLN A 69 -3.91 13.87 -22.59
C GLN A 69 -3.03 13.67 -23.82
N MET A 70 -2.10 14.60 -24.08
CA MET A 70 -1.08 14.48 -25.13
C MET A 70 -0.30 13.16 -24.97
N VAL A 71 0.23 12.88 -23.77
CA VAL A 71 0.97 11.63 -23.46
C VAL A 71 0.12 10.39 -23.71
N ARG A 72 -1.17 10.41 -23.34
CA ARG A 72 -2.09 9.28 -23.59
C ARG A 72 -2.24 8.99 -25.08
N ILE A 73 -2.46 10.02 -25.90
CA ILE A 73 -2.65 9.88 -27.36
C ILE A 73 -1.39 9.31 -27.98
N VAL A 74 -0.22 9.86 -27.64
CA VAL A 74 1.07 9.37 -28.15
C VAL A 74 1.29 7.90 -27.81
N VAL A 75 1.08 7.51 -26.55
CA VAL A 75 1.27 6.10 -26.16
C VAL A 75 0.26 5.16 -26.83
N THR A 76 -0.99 5.60 -27.01
CA THR A 76 -1.99 4.81 -27.75
C THR A 76 -1.52 4.52 -29.18
N GLU A 77 -1.00 5.52 -29.90
CA GLU A 77 -0.47 5.33 -31.25
C GLU A 77 0.81 4.48 -31.28
N MET A 78 1.72 4.67 -30.31
CA MET A 78 2.91 3.84 -30.17
C MET A 78 2.55 2.35 -29.97
N MET A 79 1.57 2.07 -29.11
CA MET A 79 1.15 0.69 -28.80
C MET A 79 0.34 0.04 -29.92
N GLN A 80 -0.33 0.82 -30.78
CA GLN A 80 -0.93 0.31 -32.01
C GLN A 80 0.14 -0.19 -33.01
N LYS A 81 1.31 0.45 -33.05
CA LYS A 81 2.42 0.06 -33.93
C LYS A 81 3.24 -1.09 -33.36
N CYS A 82 3.51 -1.08 -32.06
CA CYS A 82 4.27 -2.13 -31.39
C CYS A 82 3.67 -2.43 -30.00
N PRO A 83 3.13 -3.64 -29.77
CA PRO A 83 2.65 -4.04 -28.45
C PRO A 83 3.74 -3.98 -27.36
N HIS A 84 5.00 -4.18 -27.77
CA HIS A 84 6.18 -4.24 -26.90
C HIS A 84 7.07 -2.99 -26.99
N VAL A 85 6.49 -1.79 -26.78
CA VAL A 85 7.27 -0.54 -26.66
C VAL A 85 8.32 -0.62 -25.55
N GLY A 86 9.60 -0.73 -25.91
CA GLY A 86 10.75 -0.70 -24.99
C GLY A 86 11.17 0.71 -24.56
N LYS A 87 12.06 0.83 -23.56
CA LYS A 87 12.53 2.12 -23.00
C LYS A 87 13.12 3.06 -24.05
N LYS A 88 13.91 2.55 -25.00
CA LYS A 88 14.55 3.34 -26.08
C LYS A 88 13.51 4.13 -26.89
N HIS A 89 12.41 3.49 -27.28
CA HIS A 89 11.33 4.11 -28.05
C HIS A 89 10.71 5.32 -27.35
N SER A 90 10.49 5.23 -26.03
CA SER A 90 9.95 6.36 -25.25
C SER A 90 10.92 7.55 -25.21
N THR A 91 12.22 7.27 -25.22
CA THR A 91 13.28 8.28 -25.27
C THR A 91 13.30 8.98 -26.62
N ASP A 92 13.30 8.21 -27.71
CA ASP A 92 13.37 8.74 -29.08
C ASP A 92 12.14 9.58 -29.43
N VAL A 93 10.94 9.12 -29.03
CA VAL A 93 9.70 9.88 -29.23
C VAL A 93 9.68 11.17 -28.41
N ALA A 94 10.12 11.14 -27.15
CA ALA A 94 10.21 12.36 -26.34
C ALA A 94 11.19 13.38 -26.94
N ALA A 95 12.35 12.90 -27.42
CA ALA A 95 13.34 13.75 -28.08
C ALA A 95 12.77 14.39 -29.35
N LYS A 96 12.09 13.61 -30.22
CA LYS A 96 11.40 14.13 -31.42
C LYS A 96 10.34 15.18 -31.08
N MET A 97 9.55 14.97 -30.01
CA MET A 97 8.53 15.93 -29.58
C MET A 97 9.14 17.24 -29.10
N VAL A 98 10.19 17.18 -28.27
CA VAL A 98 10.87 18.37 -27.76
C VAL A 98 11.63 19.11 -28.86
N ALA A 99 12.23 18.40 -29.82
CA ALA A 99 12.88 19.02 -30.98
C ALA A 99 11.93 19.90 -31.81
N LYS A 100 10.65 19.51 -31.93
CA LYS A 100 9.65 20.30 -32.66
C LYS A 100 9.13 21.50 -31.86
N TYR A 101 8.92 21.34 -30.55
CA TYR A 101 8.39 22.40 -29.69
C TYR A 101 9.25 22.60 -28.42
N PRO A 102 10.50 23.09 -28.56
CA PRO A 102 11.44 23.19 -27.44
C PRO A 102 10.92 24.16 -26.38
N SER A 103 10.42 25.34 -26.75
CA SER A 103 9.90 26.34 -25.81
C SER A 103 8.73 25.84 -24.94
N SER A 104 7.97 24.86 -25.44
CA SER A 104 6.77 24.36 -24.75
C SER A 104 7.03 23.06 -23.98
N LEU A 105 7.91 22.19 -24.48
CA LEU A 105 8.07 20.82 -23.98
C LEU A 105 9.41 20.57 -23.30
N GLN A 106 10.43 21.40 -23.53
CA GLN A 106 11.75 21.23 -22.93
C GLN A 106 11.69 21.46 -21.42
N ASP A 107 12.47 20.68 -20.68
CA ASP A 107 12.62 20.81 -19.24
C ASP A 107 13.61 21.93 -18.92
N VAL A 108 13.06 23.11 -18.68
CA VAL A 108 13.81 24.31 -18.29
C VAL A 108 13.41 24.72 -16.87
N ILE A 109 14.38 24.91 -16.00
CA ILE A 109 14.21 25.47 -14.65
C ILE A 109 15.11 26.69 -14.56
N GLU A 110 14.54 27.86 -14.25
CA GLU A 110 15.28 29.12 -14.06
C GLU A 110 16.18 29.53 -15.25
N GLY A 111 15.85 29.06 -16.46
CA GLY A 111 16.59 29.35 -17.70
C GLY A 111 17.57 28.25 -18.11
N ASP A 112 17.87 27.30 -17.23
CA ASP A 112 18.77 26.19 -17.50
C ASP A 112 18.04 24.93 -17.96
N ILE A 113 18.61 24.24 -18.94
CA ILE A 113 18.12 22.96 -19.43
C ILE A 113 18.47 21.86 -18.43
N VAL A 114 17.46 21.21 -17.88
CA VAL A 114 17.64 20.16 -16.88
C VAL A 114 17.87 18.81 -17.56
N GLY A 115 19.02 18.20 -17.30
CA GLY A 115 19.40 16.89 -17.83
C GLY A 115 19.44 16.89 -19.37
N THR A 116 18.73 15.95 -20.01
CA THR A 116 18.63 15.91 -21.48
C THR A 116 17.59 16.88 -22.05
N GLY A 117 16.89 17.66 -21.20
CA GLY A 117 15.82 18.57 -21.60
C GLY A 117 14.49 17.91 -21.97
N TYR A 118 14.40 16.58 -21.97
CA TYR A 118 13.15 15.85 -22.26
C TYR A 118 12.85 14.73 -21.25
N HIS A 119 13.61 14.66 -20.16
CA HIS A 119 13.55 13.56 -19.20
C HIS A 119 12.17 13.41 -18.55
N SER A 120 11.50 14.52 -18.23
CA SER A 120 10.16 14.48 -17.62
C SER A 120 9.13 13.89 -18.58
N LEU A 121 9.25 14.14 -19.88
CA LEU A 121 8.36 13.61 -20.91
C LEU A 121 8.61 12.10 -21.11
N VAL A 122 9.87 11.65 -21.08
CA VAL A 122 10.23 10.22 -21.12
C VAL A 122 9.58 9.47 -19.98
N LYS A 123 9.71 9.97 -18.74
CA LYS A 123 9.11 9.32 -17.56
C LYS A 123 7.59 9.24 -17.67
N GLN A 124 6.95 10.28 -18.21
CA GLN A 124 5.49 10.29 -18.43
C GLN A 124 5.05 9.25 -19.47
N LEU A 125 5.77 9.12 -20.58
CA LEU A 125 5.51 8.11 -21.60
C LEU A 125 5.70 6.68 -21.04
N GLN A 126 6.81 6.43 -20.34
CA GLN A 126 7.12 5.13 -19.73
C GLN A 126 6.06 4.71 -18.70
N ASN A 127 5.72 5.61 -17.78
CA ASN A 127 4.68 5.35 -16.77
C ASN A 127 3.33 5.03 -17.41
N ARG A 128 3.00 5.68 -18.53
CA ARG A 128 1.75 5.39 -19.24
C ARG A 128 1.80 4.06 -19.97
N ILE A 129 2.91 3.71 -20.63
CA ILE A 129 3.10 2.39 -21.26
C ILE A 129 2.95 1.28 -20.23
N GLU A 130 3.63 1.42 -19.08
CA GLU A 130 3.52 0.47 -17.97
C GLU A 130 2.07 0.36 -17.49
N ASN A 131 1.38 1.49 -17.30
CA ASN A 131 0.00 1.50 -16.85
C ASN A 131 -0.97 0.84 -17.84
N VAL A 132 -0.73 0.93 -19.16
CA VAL A 132 -1.54 0.24 -20.18
C VAL A 132 -1.25 -1.27 -20.18
N ARG A 133 -0.02 -1.67 -19.88
CA ARG A 133 0.37 -3.10 -19.78
C ARG A 133 -0.17 -3.80 -18.55
N ARG A 134 -0.55 -3.07 -17.50
CA ARG A 134 -1.22 -3.66 -16.34
C ARG A 134 -2.55 -4.25 -16.79
N THR A 135 -2.70 -5.57 -16.67
CA THR A 135 -3.93 -6.29 -17.04
C THR A 135 -5.14 -5.67 -16.33
N SER A 136 -6.15 -5.29 -17.10
CA SER A 136 -7.35 -4.56 -16.68
C SER A 136 -8.36 -5.41 -15.88
N THR A 137 -7.90 -6.45 -15.20
CA THR A 137 -8.73 -7.14 -14.20
C THR A 137 -8.66 -6.38 -12.89
N PRO A 138 -9.76 -5.79 -12.40
CA PRO A 138 -9.83 -5.32 -11.02
C PRO A 138 -9.71 -6.54 -10.12
N LYS A 139 -8.52 -6.78 -9.57
CA LYS A 139 -8.28 -7.87 -8.62
C LYS A 139 -8.74 -7.44 -7.22
N ILE A 140 -10.04 -7.25 -7.05
CA ILE A 140 -10.68 -7.57 -5.77
C ILE A 140 -11.03 -9.06 -5.85
N ARG A 141 -10.03 -9.93 -5.73
CA ARG A 141 -10.26 -11.38 -5.54
C ARG A 141 -9.14 -11.94 -4.68
N LYS A 142 -9.52 -12.40 -3.48
CA LYS A 142 -8.73 -13.32 -2.64
C LYS A 142 -8.08 -14.38 -3.54
N ARG A 143 -6.75 -14.40 -3.59
CA ARG A 143 -6.00 -15.20 -4.57
C ARG A 143 -5.92 -16.65 -4.11
N LYS A 144 -6.61 -17.55 -4.82
CA LYS A 144 -6.40 -18.99 -4.72
C LYS A 144 -5.05 -19.33 -5.35
N HIS A 145 -4.31 -20.22 -4.70
CA HIS A 145 -3.09 -20.86 -5.19
C HIS A 145 -3.37 -21.67 -6.47
N GLN A 146 -2.69 -21.35 -7.56
CA GLN A 146 -2.22 -22.37 -8.50
C GLN A 146 -0.81 -21.97 -8.97
N THR A 147 0.10 -22.90 -8.72
CA THR A 147 1.47 -22.97 -9.22
C THR A 147 1.45 -23.17 -10.73
N ASP A 148 2.18 -22.34 -11.47
CA ASP A 148 2.97 -22.87 -12.58
C ASP A 148 4.19 -21.99 -12.86
N ASP A 149 5.21 -22.68 -13.32
CA ASP A 149 6.63 -22.38 -13.27
C ASP A 149 7.10 -21.31 -14.29
N SER A 150 8.32 -20.83 -14.08
CA SER A 150 9.23 -20.07 -14.96
C SER A 150 9.36 -18.54 -14.83
N ASP A 151 10.65 -18.19 -14.89
CA ASP A 151 11.34 -16.92 -15.13
C ASP A 151 11.69 -16.03 -13.94
N GLN A 152 12.92 -16.28 -13.47
CA GLN A 152 13.81 -15.39 -12.74
C GLN A 152 13.79 -13.98 -13.35
N THR A 153 13.09 -13.08 -12.68
CA THR A 153 13.42 -11.67 -12.66
C THR A 153 13.60 -11.29 -11.20
N ASP A 154 14.58 -10.43 -10.88
CA ASP A 154 14.79 -9.85 -9.53
C ASP A 154 13.65 -8.89 -9.11
N GLU A 155 12.40 -9.21 -9.46
CA GLU A 155 11.22 -8.65 -8.83
C GLU A 155 10.82 -9.58 -7.68
N ILE A 156 10.86 -9.05 -6.45
CA ILE A 156 10.27 -9.70 -5.27
C ILE A 156 8.91 -10.28 -5.67
N PRO A 157 8.72 -11.61 -5.62
CA PRO A 157 7.48 -12.27 -6.03
C PRO A 157 6.27 -11.57 -5.44
N LEU A 158 5.17 -11.50 -6.19
CA LEU A 158 3.94 -10.86 -5.70
C LEU A 158 3.45 -11.51 -4.40
N GLU A 159 3.76 -12.80 -4.21
CA GLU A 159 3.52 -13.59 -3.00
C GLU A 159 4.35 -13.08 -1.82
N GLU A 160 5.62 -12.71 -2.05
CA GLU A 160 6.48 -12.14 -1.01
C GLU A 160 6.10 -10.69 -0.70
N ARG A 161 5.68 -9.89 -1.69
CA ARG A 161 5.08 -8.56 -1.44
C ARG A 161 3.76 -8.63 -0.69
N ALA A 162 2.89 -9.59 -1.02
CA ALA A 162 1.63 -9.82 -0.31
C ALA A 162 1.90 -10.27 1.14
N ALA A 163 2.84 -11.19 1.35
CA ALA A 163 3.27 -11.58 2.69
C ALA A 163 3.89 -10.41 3.48
N MET A 164 4.67 -9.53 2.82
CA MET A 164 5.22 -8.32 3.43
C MET A 164 4.13 -7.29 3.81
N GLN A 165 3.04 -7.20 3.04
CA GLN A 165 1.89 -6.35 3.38
C GLN A 165 1.06 -6.93 4.51
N ASP A 166 0.76 -8.23 4.46
CA ASP A 166 -0.03 -8.93 5.48
C ASP A 166 0.69 -8.99 6.84
N THR A 167 2.02 -8.88 6.85
CA THR A 167 2.85 -8.83 8.07
C THR A 167 3.14 -7.42 8.56
N TYR A 168 2.76 -6.37 7.83
CA TYR A 168 3.15 -5.01 8.15
C TYR A 168 2.61 -4.58 9.53
N GLY A 169 3.51 -4.11 10.41
CA GLY A 169 3.18 -3.75 11.79
C GLY A 169 3.07 -4.92 12.77
N CYS A 170 3.22 -6.17 12.31
CA CYS A 170 3.19 -7.36 13.16
C CYS A 170 4.61 -7.87 13.45
N ILE A 171 5.05 -7.80 14.70
CA ILE A 171 6.34 -8.34 15.16
C ILE A 171 6.32 -9.87 15.28
N LYS A 172 5.17 -10.47 15.58
CA LYS A 172 4.98 -11.93 15.77
C LYS A 172 3.88 -12.49 14.88
N TRP A 173 3.93 -12.17 13.58
CA TRP A 173 2.92 -12.62 12.61
C TRP A 173 2.81 -14.14 12.48
N ASN A 174 3.95 -14.83 12.29
CA ASN A 174 4.02 -16.27 12.11
C ASN A 174 5.01 -16.90 13.11
N VAL A 175 4.46 -17.39 14.22
CA VAL A 175 5.23 -18.10 15.24
C VAL A 175 5.45 -19.55 14.77
N LYS A 176 6.61 -19.80 14.17
CA LYS A 176 6.94 -21.11 13.55
C LYS A 176 7.19 -22.22 14.56
N PHE A 177 7.70 -21.85 15.73
CA PHE A 177 8.11 -22.80 16.76
C PHE A 177 7.24 -22.63 18.00
N LEU A 178 6.89 -23.76 18.60
CA LEU A 178 6.26 -23.78 19.90
C LEU A 178 7.26 -23.24 20.95
N PRO A 179 6.82 -22.41 21.92
CA PRO A 179 7.69 -22.00 23.02
C PRO A 179 8.29 -23.21 23.74
N LEU A 180 9.55 -23.11 24.17
CA LEU A 180 10.31 -24.23 24.77
C LEU A 180 9.64 -24.82 26.02
N GLU A 181 8.92 -23.98 26.76
CA GLU A 181 8.20 -24.34 27.99
C GLU A 181 6.83 -24.97 27.73
N GLU A 182 6.40 -25.02 26.47
CA GLU A 182 5.06 -25.46 26.07
C GLU A 182 5.12 -26.76 25.26
N THR A 183 4.07 -27.57 25.40
CA THR A 183 3.77 -28.71 24.52
C THR A 183 2.44 -28.47 23.82
N GLN A 184 2.17 -29.19 22.73
CA GLN A 184 0.84 -29.12 22.07
C GLN A 184 -0.29 -29.49 23.04
N GLU A 185 -0.02 -30.42 23.96
CA GLU A 185 -0.97 -30.82 25.00
C GLU A 185 -1.19 -29.69 26.01
N SER A 186 -0.14 -29.05 26.51
CA SER A 186 -0.23 -27.88 27.39
C SER A 186 -1.04 -26.74 26.76
N GLN A 187 -0.76 -26.43 25.49
CA GLN A 187 -1.52 -25.43 24.73
C GLN A 187 -3.01 -25.76 24.68
N LYS A 188 -3.36 -27.02 24.39
CA LYS A 188 -4.76 -27.48 24.34
C LYS A 188 -5.42 -27.41 25.72
N GLN A 189 -4.73 -27.83 26.79
CA GLN A 189 -5.24 -27.74 28.15
C GLN A 189 -5.50 -26.28 28.56
N LYS A 190 -4.60 -25.35 28.24
CA LYS A 190 -4.77 -23.91 28.50
C LYS A 190 -5.91 -23.28 27.70
N MET A 191 -6.08 -23.69 26.44
CA MET A 191 -7.21 -23.29 25.61
C MET A 191 -8.54 -23.75 26.22
N GLU A 192 -8.67 -25.02 26.62
CA GLU A 192 -9.89 -25.50 27.26
C GLU A 192 -10.12 -24.84 28.62
N LYS A 193 -9.05 -24.54 29.38
CA LYS A 193 -9.15 -23.76 30.62
C LYS A 193 -9.72 -22.37 30.36
N LEU A 194 -9.24 -21.66 29.34
CA LEU A 194 -9.81 -20.36 28.93
C LEU A 194 -11.29 -20.48 28.56
N LYS A 195 -11.70 -21.54 27.85
CA LYS A 195 -13.11 -21.75 27.50
C LYS A 195 -13.98 -21.98 28.74
N VAL A 196 -13.52 -22.77 29.71
CA VAL A 196 -14.21 -22.99 30.98
C VAL A 196 -14.30 -21.69 31.78
N MET A 197 -13.20 -20.95 31.90
CA MET A 197 -13.18 -19.65 32.59
C MET A 197 -14.15 -18.66 31.97
N PHE A 198 -14.34 -18.67 30.65
CA PHE A 198 -15.28 -17.77 30.00
C PHE A 198 -16.75 -18.07 30.35
N GLN A 199 -17.07 -19.33 30.68
CA GLN A 199 -18.41 -19.74 31.10
C GLN A 199 -18.72 -19.36 32.55
N HIS A 200 -17.69 -19.04 33.35
CA HIS A 200 -17.81 -18.66 34.75
C HIS A 200 -17.59 -17.15 34.91
N SER A 201 -18.52 -16.46 35.56
CA SER A 201 -18.51 -14.99 35.65
C SER A 201 -17.41 -14.40 36.56
N ASP A 202 -16.59 -15.23 37.20
CA ASP A 202 -15.55 -14.89 38.18
C ASP A 202 -14.11 -15.10 37.68
N ALA A 203 -13.92 -15.16 36.36
CA ALA A 203 -12.60 -15.34 35.76
C ALA A 203 -11.59 -14.26 36.21
N ASN A 204 -10.47 -14.70 36.79
CA ASN A 204 -9.38 -13.81 37.20
C ASN A 204 -8.72 -13.15 35.97
N PRO A 205 -8.76 -11.80 35.83
CA PRO A 205 -8.22 -11.12 34.66
C PRO A 205 -6.72 -11.35 34.43
N GLU A 206 -5.91 -11.44 35.50
CA GLU A 206 -4.47 -11.65 35.36
C GLU A 206 -4.15 -13.07 34.89
N GLU A 207 -4.93 -14.04 35.34
CA GLU A 207 -4.82 -15.41 34.86
C GLU A 207 -5.20 -15.51 33.38
N VAL A 208 -6.30 -14.87 32.98
CA VAL A 208 -6.71 -14.78 31.56
C VAL A 208 -5.60 -14.17 30.71
N LYS A 209 -4.99 -13.06 31.15
CA LYS A 209 -3.85 -12.44 30.44
C LYS A 209 -2.68 -13.43 30.28
N CYS A 210 -2.29 -14.12 31.34
CA CYS A 210 -1.20 -15.10 31.31
C CYS A 210 -1.49 -16.27 30.35
N LEU A 211 -2.72 -16.79 30.39
CA LEU A 211 -3.17 -17.87 29.51
C LEU A 211 -3.24 -17.40 28.06
N MET A 212 -3.78 -16.22 27.78
CA MET A 212 -3.83 -15.63 26.44
C MET A 212 -2.43 -15.43 25.84
N LYS A 213 -1.45 -14.96 26.64
CA LYS A 213 -0.05 -14.82 26.19
C LYS A 213 0.61 -16.16 25.91
N SER A 214 0.51 -17.10 26.85
CA SER A 214 1.14 -18.43 26.70
C SER A 214 0.53 -19.23 25.54
N THR A 215 -0.75 -19.00 25.22
CA THR A 215 -1.43 -19.66 24.10
C THR A 215 -1.37 -18.93 22.76
N PHE A 216 -0.64 -17.81 22.69
CA PHE A 216 -0.54 -16.98 21.48
C PHE A 216 -0.08 -17.76 20.24
N TYR A 217 0.83 -18.72 20.42
CA TYR A 217 1.28 -19.63 19.34
C TYR A 217 0.08 -20.30 18.65
N THR A 218 -0.79 -20.96 19.41
CA THR A 218 -1.92 -21.72 18.86
C THR A 218 -2.98 -20.80 18.25
N GLN A 219 -3.24 -19.65 18.90
CA GLN A 219 -4.13 -18.61 18.36
C GLN A 219 -3.69 -18.15 16.96
N ARG A 220 -2.39 -17.86 16.77
CA ARG A 220 -1.84 -17.47 15.45
C ARG A 220 -1.83 -18.61 14.46
N GLN A 221 -1.53 -19.85 14.87
CA GLN A 221 -1.63 -21.01 13.98
C GLN A 221 -3.05 -21.15 13.43
N HIS A 222 -4.07 -21.03 14.27
CA HIS A 222 -5.47 -21.12 13.85
C HIS A 222 -5.85 -20.02 12.84
N VAL A 223 -5.41 -18.77 13.05
CA VAL A 223 -5.64 -17.69 12.09
C VAL A 223 -4.89 -17.90 10.78
N ASN A 224 -3.61 -18.25 10.85
CA ASN A 224 -2.76 -18.44 9.66
C ASN A 224 -3.23 -19.64 8.82
N GLN A 225 -3.88 -20.64 9.44
CA GLN A 225 -4.52 -21.76 8.75
C GLN A 225 -5.88 -21.40 8.15
N GLY A 226 -6.37 -20.18 8.36
CA GLY A 226 -7.63 -19.69 7.79
C GLY A 226 -8.88 -20.23 8.49
N LYS A 227 -8.81 -20.56 9.79
CA LYS A 227 -10.02 -20.90 10.56
C LYS A 227 -11.03 -19.75 10.49
N SER A 228 -12.31 -20.09 10.42
CA SER A 228 -13.38 -19.10 10.35
C SER A 228 -13.50 -18.31 11.66
N ILE A 229 -13.98 -17.06 11.58
CA ILE A 229 -14.23 -16.22 12.77
C ILE A 229 -15.16 -16.93 13.77
N LYS A 230 -16.18 -17.65 13.28
CA LYS A 230 -17.07 -18.45 14.12
C LYS A 230 -16.30 -19.51 14.93
N CYS A 231 -15.44 -20.27 14.27
CA CYS A 231 -14.61 -21.29 14.91
C CYS A 231 -13.62 -20.67 15.91
N LEU A 232 -13.00 -19.53 15.55
CA LEU A 232 -12.11 -18.80 16.45
C LEU A 232 -12.84 -18.30 17.70
N ARG A 233 -14.09 -17.83 17.57
CA ARG A 233 -14.90 -17.37 18.72
C ARG A 233 -15.27 -18.51 19.66
N GLU A 234 -15.56 -19.69 19.10
CA GLU A 234 -15.86 -20.90 19.89
C GLU A 234 -14.61 -21.45 20.61
N GLU A 235 -13.44 -21.39 19.97
CA GLU A 235 -12.18 -21.89 20.53
C GLU A 235 -11.49 -20.89 21.47
N TRP A 236 -11.61 -19.58 21.18
CA TRP A 236 -10.93 -18.49 21.87
C TRP A 236 -11.90 -17.36 22.25
N PRO A 237 -12.88 -17.60 23.13
CA PRO A 237 -13.92 -16.62 23.42
C PRO A 237 -13.38 -15.31 24.00
N PHE A 238 -12.38 -15.37 24.89
CA PHE A 238 -11.69 -14.20 25.45
C PHE A 238 -11.00 -13.34 24.37
N TRP A 239 -10.65 -13.89 23.20
CA TRP A 239 -10.09 -13.07 22.12
C TRP A 239 -11.12 -12.06 21.58
N PHE A 240 -12.41 -12.36 21.69
CA PHE A 240 -13.49 -11.50 21.25
C PHE A 240 -14.03 -10.59 22.35
N ASP A 241 -13.30 -10.46 23.47
CA ASP A 241 -13.50 -9.42 24.46
C ASP A 241 -12.34 -8.42 24.49
N GLU A 242 -12.54 -7.32 25.21
CA GLU A 242 -11.57 -6.23 25.28
C GLU A 242 -10.22 -6.66 25.87
N LEU A 243 -10.23 -7.56 26.86
CA LEU A 243 -9.05 -7.99 27.60
C LEU A 243 -8.16 -8.89 26.72
N GLY A 244 -8.71 -9.96 26.18
CA GLY A 244 -7.96 -10.91 25.37
C GLY A 244 -7.58 -10.32 24.01
N MET A 245 -8.42 -9.48 23.40
CA MET A 245 -8.05 -8.73 22.20
C MET A 245 -6.84 -7.83 22.44
N SER A 246 -6.82 -7.09 23.55
CA SER A 246 -5.69 -6.21 23.90
C SER A 246 -4.40 -7.00 24.09
N VAL A 247 -4.46 -8.15 24.77
CA VAL A 247 -3.30 -9.05 24.97
C VAL A 247 -2.80 -9.60 23.63
N HIS A 248 -3.70 -10.11 22.79
CA HIS A 248 -3.32 -10.64 21.48
C HIS A 248 -2.69 -9.57 20.60
N PHE A 249 -3.30 -8.37 20.56
CA PHE A 249 -2.80 -7.25 19.78
C PHE A 249 -1.40 -6.81 20.24
N MET A 250 -1.16 -6.75 21.55
CA MET A 250 0.14 -6.43 22.12
C MET A 250 1.19 -7.47 21.74
N GLU A 251 0.88 -8.76 21.82
CA GLU A 251 1.82 -9.81 21.40
C GLU A 251 2.10 -9.78 19.89
N LEU A 252 1.08 -9.48 19.08
CA LEU A 252 1.18 -9.44 17.63
C LEU A 252 2.00 -8.24 17.13
N THR A 253 1.80 -7.06 17.72
CA THR A 253 2.31 -5.78 17.21
C THR A 253 3.39 -5.13 18.09
N GLY A 254 3.48 -5.52 19.36
CA GLY A 254 4.32 -4.87 20.37
C GLY A 254 3.76 -3.54 20.88
N ILE A 255 2.54 -3.18 20.49
CA ILE A 255 1.91 -1.91 20.84
C ILE A 255 0.82 -2.17 21.89
N ASP A 256 0.89 -1.49 23.03
CA ASP A 256 -0.25 -1.43 23.95
C ASP A 256 -1.33 -0.54 23.33
N LEU A 257 -2.45 -1.17 22.94
CA LEU A 257 -3.52 -0.51 22.20
C LEU A 257 -4.13 0.66 22.98
N LYS A 258 -4.52 0.42 24.23
CA LYS A 258 -5.24 1.41 25.05
C LYS A 258 -4.31 2.54 25.46
N GLU A 259 -3.12 2.21 25.97
CA GLU A 259 -2.15 3.23 26.39
C GLU A 259 -1.73 4.09 25.20
N THR A 260 -1.44 3.47 24.05
CA THR A 260 -1.03 4.21 22.85
C THR A 260 -2.14 5.09 22.32
N PHE A 261 -3.38 4.63 22.33
CA PHE A 261 -4.52 5.43 21.91
C PHE A 261 -4.72 6.64 22.83
N THR A 262 -4.84 6.42 24.14
CA THR A 262 -5.04 7.49 25.14
C THR A 262 -3.92 8.52 25.10
N ARG A 263 -2.65 8.07 25.08
CA ARG A 263 -1.50 8.98 24.97
C ARG A 263 -1.54 9.84 23.71
N ASN A 264 -1.92 9.26 22.56
CA ASN A 264 -2.00 10.04 21.32
C ASN A 264 -3.17 11.03 21.33
N LEU A 265 -4.29 10.67 21.96
CA LEU A 265 -5.40 11.60 22.19
C LEU A 265 -4.96 12.78 23.07
N ASP A 266 -4.24 12.53 24.16
CA ASP A 266 -3.76 13.60 25.04
C ASP A 266 -2.80 14.57 24.30
N LEU A 267 -1.91 14.01 23.47
CA LEU A 267 -0.91 14.81 22.75
C LEU A 267 -1.47 15.54 21.53
N LYS A 268 -2.45 14.97 20.83
CA LYS A 268 -2.87 15.43 19.49
C LYS A 268 -4.36 15.71 19.36
N GLY A 269 -5.19 15.17 20.23
CA GLY A 269 -6.65 15.25 20.15
C GLY A 269 -7.15 16.68 20.15
N LYS A 270 -6.73 17.49 21.14
CA LYS A 270 -7.09 18.91 21.19
C LYS A 270 -6.68 19.66 19.92
N ARG A 271 -5.44 19.48 19.46
CA ARG A 271 -4.95 20.13 18.24
C ARG A 271 -5.76 19.73 17.00
N LEU A 272 -6.16 18.47 16.91
CA LEU A 272 -6.97 17.97 15.82
C LEU A 272 -8.38 18.57 15.86
N LEU A 273 -9.00 18.62 17.05
CA LEU A 273 -10.30 19.23 17.24
C LEU A 273 -10.27 20.74 16.96
N ASP A 274 -9.27 21.47 17.44
CA ASP A 274 -9.05 22.89 17.15
C ASP A 274 -8.93 23.13 15.63
N TYR A 275 -8.18 22.29 14.92
CA TYR A 275 -8.07 22.37 13.46
C TYR A 275 -9.41 22.15 12.76
N MET A 276 -10.20 21.17 13.21
CA MET A 276 -11.51 20.89 12.62
C MET A 276 -12.50 22.04 12.85
N THR A 277 -12.51 22.60 14.05
CA THR A 277 -13.48 23.64 14.46
C THR A 277 -13.10 25.05 13.98
N THR A 278 -11.82 25.33 13.75
CA THR A 278 -11.36 26.66 13.31
C THR A 278 -11.07 26.73 11.81
N VAL A 279 -10.44 25.70 11.24
CA VAL A 279 -10.02 25.69 9.83
C VAL A 279 -11.03 24.98 8.94
N CYS A 280 -11.44 23.75 9.33
CA CYS A 280 -12.30 22.92 8.49
C CYS A 280 -13.76 23.37 8.46
N VAL A 281 -14.20 24.14 9.45
CA VAL A 281 -15.57 24.66 9.55
C VAL A 281 -16.04 25.38 8.29
N ASN A 282 -15.12 26.02 7.56
CA ASN A 282 -15.39 26.74 6.32
C ASN A 282 -15.06 25.94 5.05
N LYS A 283 -14.64 24.67 5.17
CA LYS A 283 -14.24 23.81 4.04
C LYS A 283 -15.41 23.48 3.12
N SER A 284 -16.58 23.19 3.69
CA SER A 284 -17.78 22.87 2.92
C SER A 284 -19.06 23.20 3.70
N LYS A 285 -20.15 23.40 2.96
CA LYS A 285 -21.47 23.68 3.55
C LYS A 285 -21.98 22.49 4.38
N LYS A 286 -21.72 21.25 3.92
CA LYS A 286 -22.04 20.00 4.63
C LYS A 286 -21.30 19.93 5.97
N PHE A 287 -20.00 20.22 5.97
CA PHE A 287 -19.19 20.22 7.19
C PHE A 287 -19.69 21.28 8.20
N LEU A 288 -19.96 22.50 7.73
CA LEU A 288 -20.50 23.56 8.58
C LEU A 288 -21.85 23.16 9.21
N GLN A 289 -22.73 22.52 8.44
CA GLN A 289 -24.02 22.02 8.93
C GLN A 289 -23.85 20.93 9.98
N ASN A 290 -22.94 19.98 9.76
CA ASN A 290 -22.63 18.91 10.69
C ASN A 290 -22.03 19.46 11.99
N TYR A 291 -21.06 20.37 11.90
CA TYR A 291 -20.52 21.05 13.07
C TYR A 291 -21.61 21.80 13.85
N ALA A 292 -22.47 22.58 13.19
CA ALA A 292 -23.57 23.28 13.85
C ALA A 292 -24.62 22.33 14.45
N ARG A 293 -24.78 21.11 13.91
CA ARG A 293 -25.60 20.04 14.51
C ARG A 293 -24.95 19.53 15.81
N LEU A 294 -23.67 19.20 15.78
CA LEU A 294 -22.92 18.70 16.94
C LEU A 294 -22.92 19.72 18.09
N GLN A 295 -22.69 21.00 17.80
CA GLN A 295 -22.72 22.06 18.81
C GLN A 295 -24.09 22.20 19.49
N ARG A 296 -25.19 21.97 18.75
CA ARG A 296 -26.54 21.97 19.34
C ARG A 296 -26.80 20.75 20.22
N MET A 297 -26.29 19.58 19.84
CA MET A 297 -26.44 18.35 20.63
C MET A 297 -25.62 18.37 21.91
N ARG A 298 -24.48 19.06 21.92
CA ARG A 298 -23.54 19.12 23.06
C ARG A 298 -24.19 19.68 24.33
N GLY A 299 -25.15 20.60 24.23
CA GLY A 299 -25.87 21.14 25.40
C GLY A 299 -24.94 21.62 26.53
N GLN A 300 -25.27 21.30 27.79
CA GLN A 300 -24.44 21.55 28.98
C GLN A 300 -23.48 20.40 29.34
N ARG A 301 -23.42 19.33 28.53
CA ARG A 301 -22.53 18.19 28.80
C ARG A 301 -21.11 18.57 28.38
N SER A 302 -20.19 18.47 29.33
CA SER A 302 -18.78 18.84 29.20
C SER A 302 -17.95 17.71 29.78
N GLY A 303 -17.18 17.04 28.94
CA GLY A 303 -16.28 15.97 29.34
C GLY A 303 -15.36 15.50 28.20
N CYS A 304 -14.23 14.89 28.57
CA CYS A 304 -13.24 14.36 27.62
C CYS A 304 -13.83 13.34 26.63
N SER A 305 -14.84 12.55 27.06
CA SER A 305 -15.54 11.61 26.19
C SER A 305 -16.30 12.30 25.05
N ASP A 306 -16.93 13.45 25.33
CA ASP A 306 -17.70 14.19 24.34
C ASP A 306 -16.78 14.80 23.27
N ASP A 307 -15.57 15.24 23.67
CA ASP A 307 -14.55 15.77 22.76
C ASP A 307 -14.05 14.71 21.77
N VAL A 308 -13.88 13.46 22.24
CA VAL A 308 -13.46 12.34 21.39
C VAL A 308 -14.57 11.97 20.42
N ILE A 309 -15.83 11.91 20.88
CA ILE A 309 -16.99 11.64 20.04
C ILE A 309 -17.14 12.73 18.97
N GLU A 310 -17.08 14.00 19.38
CA GLU A 310 -17.14 15.14 18.46
C GLU A 310 -16.02 15.07 17.42
N MET A 311 -14.80 14.77 17.85
CA MET A 311 -13.66 14.64 16.95
C MET A 311 -13.85 13.52 15.92
N ILE A 312 -14.39 12.37 16.31
CA ILE A 312 -14.68 11.25 15.40
C ILE A 312 -15.75 11.66 14.37
N LEU A 313 -16.85 12.27 14.81
CA LEU A 313 -17.93 12.69 13.92
C LEU A 313 -17.48 13.79 12.95
N LEU A 314 -16.64 14.72 13.40
CA LEU A 314 -16.02 15.73 12.53
C LEU A 314 -15.02 15.11 11.54
N LEU A 315 -14.29 14.06 11.92
CA LEU A 315 -13.42 13.32 11.00
C LEU A 315 -14.22 12.66 9.87
N LEU A 316 -15.33 12.00 10.19
CA LEU A 316 -16.24 11.43 9.18
C LEU A 316 -16.69 12.51 8.20
N SER A 317 -17.20 13.63 8.74
CA SER A 317 -17.62 14.76 7.91
C SER A 317 -16.48 15.40 7.10
N TYR A 318 -15.23 15.38 7.59
CA TYR A 318 -14.08 15.93 6.89
C TYR A 318 -13.72 15.11 5.65
N PHE A 319 -13.86 13.79 5.75
CA PHE A 319 -13.62 12.83 4.67
C PHE A 319 -14.84 12.57 3.78
N ASP A 320 -15.97 13.21 4.08
CA ASP A 320 -17.25 13.02 3.38
C ASP A 320 -17.79 11.58 3.51
N GLU A 321 -17.51 10.94 4.65
CA GLU A 321 -18.07 9.66 5.06
C GLU A 321 -19.41 9.90 5.78
N GLU A 322 -20.40 9.05 5.50
CA GLU A 322 -21.69 9.07 6.19
C GLU A 322 -21.58 8.44 7.58
N GLU A 323 -22.34 8.92 8.57
CA GLU A 323 -22.28 8.37 9.94
C GLU A 323 -22.71 6.91 9.96
N GLU A 324 -23.68 6.54 9.12
CA GLU A 324 -24.20 5.19 8.93
C GLU A 324 -23.17 4.21 8.33
N SER A 325 -22.06 4.73 7.77
CA SER A 325 -20.95 3.88 7.30
C SER A 325 -20.09 3.34 8.45
N MET A 326 -20.15 4.00 9.62
CA MET A 326 -19.39 3.64 10.82
C MET A 326 -20.29 3.20 11.97
N PHE A 327 -21.50 3.75 12.10
CA PHE A 327 -22.44 3.48 13.18
C PHE A 327 -23.71 2.81 12.65
N PHE A 328 -23.99 1.61 13.15
CA PHE A 328 -25.24 0.91 12.88
C PHE A 328 -26.13 1.01 14.11
N HIS A 329 -27.16 1.86 14.04
CA HIS A 329 -28.08 2.09 15.15
C HIS A 329 -29.14 0.99 15.20
N VAL A 330 -29.31 0.38 16.38
CA VAL A 330 -30.39 -0.56 16.68
C VAL A 330 -31.35 0.05 17.70
N GLU A 331 -32.50 -0.59 17.92
CA GLU A 331 -33.45 -0.15 18.94
C GLU A 331 -32.79 -0.17 20.33
N ASP A 332 -33.13 0.81 21.19
CA ASP A 332 -32.49 0.98 22.51
C ASP A 332 -32.62 -0.25 23.43
N THR A 333 -33.63 -1.10 23.20
CA THR A 333 -33.86 -2.34 23.95
C THR A 333 -33.19 -3.57 23.32
N CYS A 334 -32.54 -3.43 22.16
CA CYS A 334 -31.94 -4.53 21.40
C CYS A 334 -30.69 -5.05 22.10
N LEU A 335 -30.67 -6.34 22.43
CA LEU A 335 -29.48 -7.02 22.93
C LEU A 335 -28.49 -7.30 21.78
N ALA A 336 -27.22 -7.49 22.12
CA ALA A 336 -26.17 -7.77 21.13
C ALA A 336 -26.45 -9.05 20.31
N GLU A 337 -27.13 -10.03 20.90
CA GLU A 337 -27.50 -11.29 20.26
C GLU A 337 -28.70 -11.14 19.31
N GLU A 338 -29.49 -10.07 19.43
CA GLU A 338 -30.72 -9.83 18.66
C GLU A 338 -30.46 -9.06 17.36
N VAL A 339 -29.24 -8.55 17.18
CA VAL A 339 -28.85 -7.80 15.99
C VAL A 339 -28.84 -8.73 14.78
N GLN A 340 -29.68 -8.40 13.78
CA GLN A 340 -29.73 -9.13 12.52
C GLN A 340 -28.49 -8.81 11.68
N LEU A 341 -27.47 -9.66 11.79
CA LEU A 341 -26.19 -9.49 11.10
C LEU A 341 -26.31 -9.44 9.57
N GLU A 342 -27.40 -9.95 9.00
CA GLU A 342 -27.69 -9.85 7.56
C GLU A 342 -27.95 -8.39 7.11
N GLN A 343 -28.39 -7.54 8.04
CA GLN A 343 -28.64 -6.12 7.80
C GLN A 343 -27.40 -5.26 8.06
N VAL A 344 -26.39 -5.81 8.75
CA VAL A 344 -25.16 -5.11 9.10
C VAL A 344 -24.24 -5.07 7.87
N PRO A 345 -23.63 -3.90 7.56
CA PRO A 345 -22.65 -3.81 6.47
C PRO A 345 -21.51 -4.82 6.62
N LEU A 346 -20.97 -5.27 5.48
CA LEU A 346 -19.79 -6.15 5.47
C LEU A 346 -18.50 -5.43 5.91
N THR A 347 -18.54 -4.11 6.01
CA THR A 347 -17.45 -3.28 6.54
C THR A 347 -17.50 -3.24 8.07
N PRO A 348 -16.37 -3.07 8.76
CA PRO A 348 -16.37 -2.90 10.22
C PRO A 348 -17.25 -1.70 10.62
N VAL A 349 -18.24 -1.94 11.47
CA VAL A 349 -19.14 -0.93 12.02
C VAL A 349 -19.27 -1.10 13.53
N VAL A 350 -19.57 0.00 14.21
CA VAL A 350 -19.94 0.03 15.62
C VAL A 350 -21.46 -0.11 15.69
N ILE A 351 -21.93 -1.18 16.34
CA ILE A 351 -23.35 -1.32 16.66
C ILE A 351 -23.63 -0.43 17.87
N VAL A 352 -24.54 0.52 17.72
CA VAL A 352 -24.94 1.44 18.78
C VAL A 352 -26.25 0.96 19.36
N CYS A 353 -26.18 0.31 20.53
CA CYS A 353 -27.32 0.05 21.40
C CYS A 353 -27.56 1.29 22.27
N GLY A 354 -28.82 1.65 22.50
CA GLY A 354 -29.23 2.85 23.24
C GLY A 354 -28.86 2.88 24.72
#